data_AF-A0AAV7IRH9-F1
#
_entry.id   AF-A0AAV7IRH9-F1
#
_cell.length_a   1.000
_cell.length_b   1.000
_cell.length_c   1.000
_cell.angle_alpha   90.00
_cell.angle_beta   90.00
_cell.angle_gamma   90.00
#
_symmetry.space_group_name_H-M   'P 1'
#
loop_
_entity.id
_entity.type
_entity.pdbx_description
1 polymer ?
#
loop_
_entity_poly.entity_id
_entity_poly.type
_entity_poly.pdbx_seq_one_letter_code
_entity_poly.pdbx_strand_id
1 'polypeptide(L)'
;MNQSESRENLVENEARAPSMQSLQPPTEYVLGQTEKHFLLSAERGDCATVRRLLEEHKDHPEILNINCVDPLNRSALIAAIENENVELIHILLEWKIQVKDALLHAIKEEYVEAVEILLDYEEKIHVPGEPYSWEALESGDYNFTPDITPLILAAHKNNYEILKILLDRGATLPCPHDARVSQNYCKSFYGGIEMEILNQKFLNDFKEFALQFKLQLIKVGQ
;
A
#
# COMPACT_ATOMS: atom_id res chain seq x y z
N MET A 1 -57.31 -35.66 35.02
CA MET A 1 -56.02 -36.35 34.80
C MET A 1 -55.88 -36.59 33.31
N ASN A 2 -54.84 -36.01 32.71
CA ASN A 2 -54.24 -36.27 31.38
C ASN A 2 -55.16 -36.15 30.14
N GLN A 3 -54.75 -35.62 29.00
CA GLN A 3 -53.49 -35.03 28.52
C GLN A 3 -53.89 -34.12 27.35
N SER A 4 -53.35 -32.90 27.31
CA SER A 4 -53.57 -31.95 26.23
C SER A 4 -52.59 -32.22 25.10
N GLU A 5 -53.04 -32.97 24.08
CA GLU A 5 -52.43 -32.93 22.76
C GLU A 5 -53.17 -31.89 21.93
N SER A 6 -52.53 -30.75 21.73
CA SER A 6 -53.04 -29.67 20.91
C SER A 6 -51.92 -29.15 20.05
N ARG A 7 -52.13 -29.29 18.73
CA ARG A 7 -51.54 -28.53 17.63
C ARG A 7 -50.22 -29.05 17.08
N GLU A 8 -50.39 -30.04 16.21
CA GLU A 8 -49.65 -30.14 14.95
C GLU A 8 -49.71 -28.82 14.15
N ASN A 9 -48.66 -28.63 13.35
CA ASN A 9 -48.42 -27.58 12.35
C ASN A 9 -47.79 -26.28 12.87
N LEU A 10 -46.46 -26.21 12.80
CA LEU A 10 -45.73 -25.01 12.39
C LEU A 10 -44.40 -25.41 11.71
N VAL A 11 -44.47 -25.41 10.38
CA VAL A 11 -43.48 -24.84 9.44
C VAL A 11 -42.10 -25.49 9.37
N GLU A 12 -41.95 -26.22 8.26
CA GLU A 12 -40.73 -26.45 7.50
C GLU A 12 -39.80 -25.23 7.47
N ASN A 13 -38.57 -25.38 7.96
CA ASN A 13 -37.39 -24.75 7.36
C ASN A 13 -36.13 -25.38 7.96
N GLU A 14 -35.68 -26.48 7.36
CA GLU A 14 -34.33 -27.00 7.60
C GLU A 14 -33.33 -25.98 7.07
N ALA A 15 -32.72 -25.24 7.99
CA ALA A 15 -31.57 -24.40 7.72
C ALA A 15 -30.43 -25.29 7.22
N ARG A 16 -30.25 -25.30 5.89
CA ARG A 16 -29.05 -25.83 5.25
C ARG A 16 -27.86 -25.02 5.76
N ALA A 17 -27.16 -25.58 6.75
CA ALA A 17 -25.91 -25.01 7.24
C ALA A 17 -24.97 -24.78 6.03
N PRO A 18 -24.34 -23.60 5.89
CA PRO A 18 -23.33 -23.42 4.89
C PRO A 18 -22.22 -24.42 5.18
N SER A 19 -21.93 -25.26 4.19
CA SER A 19 -20.79 -26.18 4.19
C SER A 19 -19.56 -25.40 4.59
N MET A 20 -18.99 -25.75 5.75
CA MET A 20 -17.68 -25.31 6.18
C MET A 20 -16.69 -25.67 5.07
N GLN A 21 -16.37 -24.70 4.21
CA GLN A 21 -15.20 -24.77 3.36
C GLN A 21 -14.03 -24.95 4.31
N SER A 22 -13.42 -26.14 4.26
CA SER A 22 -12.21 -26.41 5.02
C SER A 22 -11.23 -25.30 4.69
N LEU A 23 -10.85 -24.53 5.70
CA LEU A 23 -9.69 -23.65 5.63
C LEU A 23 -8.50 -24.58 5.36
N GLN A 24 -8.13 -24.72 4.10
CA GLN A 24 -6.86 -25.34 3.76
C GLN A 24 -5.79 -24.46 4.41
N PRO A 25 -4.87 -25.02 5.21
CA PRO A 25 -3.77 -24.23 5.74
C PRO A 25 -3.05 -23.57 4.56
N PRO A 26 -2.59 -22.31 4.70
CA PRO A 26 -1.81 -21.65 3.65
C PRO A 26 -0.68 -22.59 3.25
N THR A 27 -0.56 -22.85 1.95
CA THR A 27 0.55 -23.67 1.45
C THR A 27 1.81 -22.84 1.69
N GLU A 28 2.63 -23.24 2.67
CA GLU A 28 3.83 -22.50 3.07
C GLU A 28 4.79 -22.47 1.87
N TYR A 29 4.97 -21.29 1.27
CA TYR A 29 5.83 -21.11 0.11
C TYR A 29 7.30 -21.26 0.54
N VAL A 30 7.99 -22.27 0.01
CA VAL A 30 9.39 -22.52 0.33
C VAL A 30 10.27 -21.99 -0.80
N LEU A 31 11.08 -20.98 -0.49
CA LEU A 31 12.03 -20.39 -1.44
C LEU A 31 13.01 -21.43 -2.03
N GLY A 32 13.08 -21.45 -3.36
CA GLY A 32 14.09 -22.20 -4.12
C GLY A 32 15.50 -21.65 -3.92
N GLN A 33 16.52 -22.41 -4.33
CA GLN A 33 17.91 -21.96 -4.20
C GLN A 33 18.21 -20.74 -5.08
N THR A 34 17.63 -20.68 -6.28
CA THR A 34 17.77 -19.54 -7.19
C THR A 34 17.13 -18.28 -6.62
N GLU A 35 15.93 -18.40 -6.02
CA GLU A 35 15.24 -17.28 -5.37
C GLU A 35 16.01 -16.76 -4.15
N LYS A 36 16.55 -17.67 -3.32
CA LYS A 36 17.43 -17.28 -2.20
C LYS A 36 18.67 -16.54 -2.69
N HIS A 37 19.27 -17.00 -3.78
CA HIS A 37 20.42 -16.35 -4.37
C HIS A 37 20.06 -14.97 -4.93
N PHE A 38 18.90 -14.85 -5.60
CA PHE A 38 18.36 -13.60 -6.11
C PHE A 38 18.10 -12.58 -4.99
N LEU A 39 17.39 -12.96 -3.94
CA LEU A 39 17.11 -12.07 -2.79
C LEU A 39 18.40 -11.64 -2.08
N LEU A 40 19.36 -12.55 -1.88
CA LEU A 40 20.65 -12.23 -1.26
C LEU A 40 21.50 -11.29 -2.14
N SER A 41 21.46 -11.47 -3.46
CA SER A 41 22.14 -10.57 -4.40
C SER A 41 21.49 -9.17 -4.40
N ALA A 42 20.16 -9.10 -4.32
CA ALA A 42 19.44 -7.83 -4.19
C ALA A 42 19.78 -7.11 -2.86
N GLU A 43 19.78 -7.83 -1.74
CA GLU A 43 20.16 -7.30 -0.41
C GLU A 43 21.59 -6.75 -0.38
N ARG A 44 22.50 -7.33 -1.15
CA ARG A 44 23.89 -6.86 -1.27
C ARG A 44 24.08 -5.75 -2.31
N GLY A 45 23.03 -5.38 -3.05
CA GLY A 45 23.11 -4.43 -4.15
C GLY A 45 23.89 -4.93 -5.37
N ASP A 46 24.03 -6.25 -5.55
CA ASP A 46 24.72 -6.84 -6.69
C ASP A 46 23.83 -6.84 -7.95
N CYS A 47 23.73 -5.66 -8.57
CA CYS A 47 22.93 -5.41 -9.77
C CYS A 47 23.31 -6.34 -10.94
N ALA A 48 24.60 -6.67 -11.08
CA ALA A 48 25.08 -7.52 -12.16
C ALA A 48 24.57 -8.96 -12.02
N THR A 49 24.67 -9.52 -10.81
CA THR A 49 24.15 -10.86 -10.54
C THR A 49 22.62 -10.90 -10.62
N VAL A 50 21.93 -9.87 -10.09
CA VAL A 50 20.47 -9.77 -10.21
C VAL A 50 20.03 -9.79 -11.67
N ARG A 51 20.63 -8.93 -12.51
CA ARG A 51 20.32 -8.88 -13.94
C ARG A 51 20.56 -10.22 -14.63
N ARG A 52 21.71 -10.85 -14.36
CA ARG A 52 22.04 -12.17 -14.91
C ARG A 52 20.99 -13.22 -14.52
N LEU A 53 20.58 -13.29 -13.25
CA LEU A 53 19.60 -14.26 -12.78
C LEU A 53 18.23 -14.06 -13.45
N LEU A 54 17.81 -12.81 -13.61
CA LEU A 54 16.57 -12.45 -14.30
C LEU A 54 16.62 -12.85 -15.79
N GLU A 55 17.75 -12.61 -16.47
CA GLU A 55 17.94 -12.99 -17.87
C GLU A 55 17.99 -14.51 -18.06
N GLU A 56 18.72 -15.23 -17.21
CA GLU A 56 18.85 -16.69 -17.26
C GLU A 56 17.52 -17.43 -17.03
N HIS A 57 16.63 -16.87 -16.19
CA HIS A 57 15.39 -17.52 -15.77
C HIS A 57 14.11 -16.81 -16.24
N LYS A 58 14.23 -15.88 -17.20
CA LYS A 58 13.11 -15.09 -17.75
C LYS A 58 11.89 -15.93 -18.12
N ASP A 59 12.13 -17.07 -18.78
CA ASP A 59 11.07 -17.94 -19.31
C ASP A 59 10.76 -19.12 -18.36
N HIS A 60 11.31 -19.08 -17.13
CA HIS A 60 11.26 -20.15 -16.12
C HIS A 60 10.75 -19.63 -14.75
N PRO A 61 9.49 -19.18 -14.65
CA PRO A 61 8.91 -18.66 -13.41
C PRO A 61 8.83 -19.73 -12.30
N GLU A 62 8.87 -21.01 -12.64
CA GLU A 62 8.97 -22.11 -11.69
C GLU A 62 10.33 -22.21 -10.99
N ILE A 63 11.38 -21.56 -11.54
CA ILE A 63 12.73 -21.53 -10.97
C ILE A 63 12.97 -20.20 -10.24
N LEU A 64 12.56 -19.09 -10.85
CA LEU A 64 12.70 -17.76 -10.27
C LEU A 64 11.40 -16.98 -10.42
N ASN A 65 10.68 -16.84 -9.31
CA ASN A 65 9.63 -15.83 -9.19
C ASN A 65 10.27 -14.51 -8.77
N ILE A 66 10.23 -13.49 -9.63
CA ILE A 66 10.75 -12.15 -9.31
C ILE A 66 10.05 -11.52 -8.08
N ASN A 67 8.80 -11.92 -7.81
CA ASN A 67 8.01 -11.45 -6.67
C ASN A 67 8.18 -12.32 -5.42
N CYS A 68 9.19 -13.19 -5.38
CA CYS A 68 9.52 -13.93 -4.17
C CYS A 68 9.88 -12.95 -3.03
N VAL A 69 9.57 -13.38 -1.81
CA VAL A 69 9.80 -12.61 -0.58
C VAL A 69 10.58 -13.43 0.43
N ASP A 70 11.36 -12.76 1.27
CA ASP A 70 12.05 -13.39 2.39
C ASP A 70 11.06 -13.78 3.52
N PRO A 71 11.50 -14.49 4.58
CA PRO A 71 10.63 -14.82 5.72
C PRO A 71 10.05 -13.62 6.50
N LEU A 72 10.52 -12.41 6.23
CA LEU A 72 10.01 -11.15 6.78
C LEU A 72 9.07 -10.42 5.79
N ASN A 73 8.65 -11.10 4.73
CA ASN A 73 7.82 -10.56 3.66
C ASN A 73 8.46 -9.38 2.90
N ARG A 74 9.80 -9.36 2.80
CA ARG A 74 10.54 -8.36 2.02
C ARG A 74 10.85 -8.88 0.63
N SER A 75 10.47 -8.12 -0.39
CA SER A 75 10.84 -8.38 -1.78
C SER A 75 12.22 -7.78 -2.12
N ALA A 76 12.76 -8.15 -3.28
CA ALA A 76 13.97 -7.52 -3.80
C ALA A 76 13.83 -5.99 -3.98
N LEU A 77 12.62 -5.49 -4.28
CA LEU A 77 12.36 -4.05 -4.41
C LEU A 77 12.45 -3.35 -3.06
N ILE A 78 11.91 -3.95 -2.00
CA ILE A 78 12.04 -3.39 -0.64
C ILE A 78 13.50 -3.35 -0.22
N ALA A 79 14.26 -4.43 -0.46
CA ALA A 79 15.70 -4.44 -0.18
C ALA A 79 16.49 -3.39 -0.97
N ALA A 80 16.09 -3.09 -2.22
CA ALA A 80 16.71 -2.03 -3.01
C ALA A 80 16.43 -0.63 -2.43
N ILE A 81 15.21 -0.41 -1.93
CA ILE A 81 14.79 0.85 -1.29
C ILE A 81 15.51 1.05 0.05
N GLU A 82 15.54 0.03 0.91
CA GLU A 82 16.22 0.09 2.22
C GLU A 82 17.73 0.37 2.10
N ASN A 83 18.33 -0.01 0.96
CA ASN A 83 19.75 0.23 0.67
C ASN A 83 20.02 1.45 -0.22
N GLU A 84 19.00 2.27 -0.51
CA GLU A 84 19.09 3.44 -1.40
C GLU A 84 19.73 3.14 -2.77
N ASN A 85 19.47 1.94 -3.32
CA ASN A 85 20.07 1.49 -4.57
C ASN A 85 19.16 1.81 -5.77
N VAL A 86 19.27 3.03 -6.29
CA VAL A 86 18.53 3.53 -7.47
C VAL A 86 18.63 2.59 -8.67
N GLU A 87 19.83 2.09 -8.96
CA GLU A 87 20.08 1.25 -10.14
C GLU A 87 19.28 -0.04 -10.04
N LEU A 88 19.30 -0.68 -8.87
CA LEU A 88 18.54 -1.90 -8.64
C LEU A 88 17.03 -1.66 -8.70
N ILE A 89 16.54 -0.53 -8.19
CA ILE A 89 15.12 -0.15 -8.32
C ILE A 89 14.73 -0.10 -9.81
N HIS A 90 15.50 0.60 -10.65
CA HIS A 90 15.22 0.67 -12.08
C HIS A 90 15.23 -0.70 -12.75
N ILE A 91 16.22 -1.56 -12.45
CA ILE A 91 16.28 -2.93 -12.97
C ILE A 91 14.99 -3.68 -12.61
N LEU A 92 14.59 -3.68 -11.35
CA LEU A 92 13.43 -4.46 -10.91
C LEU A 92 12.12 -3.95 -11.54
N LEU A 93 11.96 -2.64 -11.72
CA LEU A 93 10.80 -2.04 -12.39
C LEU A 93 10.78 -2.31 -13.91
N GLU A 94 11.94 -2.33 -14.57
CA GLU A 94 12.07 -2.76 -15.97
C GLU A 94 11.57 -4.20 -16.14
N TRP A 95 11.89 -5.06 -15.18
CA TRP A 95 11.49 -6.47 -15.13
C TRP A 95 10.09 -6.70 -14.53
N LYS A 96 9.31 -5.64 -14.34
CA LYS A 96 7.89 -5.71 -13.92
C LYS A 96 7.67 -6.43 -12.60
N ILE A 97 8.57 -6.23 -11.63
CA ILE A 97 8.29 -6.61 -10.24
C ILE A 97 7.01 -5.92 -9.76
N GLN A 98 6.24 -6.58 -8.91
CA GLN A 98 5.07 -5.99 -8.27
C GLN A 98 5.51 -4.93 -7.26
N VAL A 99 4.96 -3.72 -7.39
CA VAL A 99 5.30 -2.58 -6.53
C VAL A 99 4.70 -2.74 -5.12
N LYS A 100 3.46 -3.23 -5.01
CA LYS A 100 2.78 -3.45 -3.72
C LYS A 100 2.90 -2.22 -2.79
N ASP A 101 3.35 -2.41 -1.56
CA ASP A 101 3.58 -1.40 -0.53
C ASP A 101 4.95 -0.70 -0.63
N ALA A 102 5.73 -0.91 -1.71
CA ALA A 102 7.07 -0.34 -1.86
C ALA A 102 7.10 1.20 -1.76
N LEU A 103 6.04 1.89 -2.22
CA LEU A 103 5.93 3.34 -2.05
C LEU A 103 5.90 3.73 -0.56
N LEU A 104 5.19 2.96 0.28
CA LEU A 104 5.14 3.21 1.72
C LEU A 104 6.50 2.95 2.38
N HIS A 105 7.23 1.92 1.94
CA HIS A 105 8.60 1.69 2.38
C HIS A 105 9.53 2.84 1.99
N ALA A 106 9.48 3.34 0.75
CA ALA A 106 10.30 4.47 0.32
C ALA A 106 10.03 5.74 1.16
N ILE A 107 8.77 6.00 1.51
CA ILE A 107 8.40 7.13 2.38
C ILE A 107 8.89 6.89 3.82
N LYS A 108 8.76 5.67 4.34
CA LYS A 108 9.23 5.29 5.68
C LYS A 108 10.74 5.51 5.82
N GLU A 109 11.51 5.18 4.78
CA GLU A 109 12.95 5.42 4.69
C GLU A 109 13.32 6.86 4.28
N GLU A 110 12.34 7.74 4.03
CA GLU A 110 12.53 9.13 3.60
C GLU A 110 13.30 9.27 2.27
N TYR A 111 13.27 8.22 1.45
CA TYR A 111 14.04 8.15 0.22
C TYR A 111 13.32 8.83 -0.95
N VAL A 112 13.54 10.13 -1.09
CA VAL A 112 12.84 11.02 -2.04
C VAL A 112 12.94 10.53 -3.49
N GLU A 113 14.13 10.14 -3.95
CA GLU A 113 14.34 9.70 -5.33
C GLU A 113 13.54 8.43 -5.67
N ALA A 114 13.51 7.45 -4.76
CA ALA A 114 12.66 6.27 -4.94
C ALA A 114 11.17 6.62 -4.95
N VAL A 115 10.72 7.57 -4.12
CA VAL A 115 9.32 8.03 -4.14
C VAL A 115 8.95 8.59 -5.51
N GLU A 116 9.80 9.43 -6.11
CA GLU A 116 9.55 9.97 -7.45
C GLU A 116 9.52 8.87 -8.51
N ILE A 117 10.51 7.97 -8.51
CA ILE A 117 10.59 6.85 -9.47
C ILE A 117 9.36 5.95 -9.38
N LEU A 118 8.92 5.61 -8.17
CA LEU A 118 7.77 4.73 -7.95
C LEU A 118 6.46 5.40 -8.36
N LEU A 119 6.27 6.68 -8.03
CA LEU A 119 5.08 7.44 -8.45
C LEU A 119 5.02 7.55 -9.98
N ASP A 120 6.13 7.88 -10.63
CA ASP A 120 6.21 7.96 -12.09
C ASP A 120 5.97 6.60 -12.77
N TYR A 121 6.38 5.51 -12.12
CA TYR A 121 6.11 4.17 -12.61
C TYR A 121 4.63 3.80 -12.48
N GLU A 122 4.02 4.08 -11.32
CA GLU A 122 2.61 3.85 -11.04
C GLU A 122 1.71 4.63 -11.99
N GLU A 123 1.98 5.91 -12.23
CA GLU A 123 1.23 6.72 -13.20
C GLU A 123 1.24 6.12 -14.63
N LYS A 124 2.32 5.43 -15.02
CA LYS A 124 2.42 4.79 -16.33
C LYS A 124 1.62 3.50 -16.45
N ILE A 125 1.45 2.77 -15.35
CA ILE A 125 0.77 1.47 -15.34
C ILE A 125 -0.66 1.55 -14.81
N HIS A 126 -1.02 2.64 -14.14
CA HIS A 126 -2.31 2.83 -13.52
C HIS A 126 -3.45 2.84 -14.54
N VAL A 127 -4.50 2.09 -14.23
CA VAL A 127 -5.73 2.04 -15.02
C VAL A 127 -6.78 2.90 -14.30
N PRO A 128 -7.34 3.94 -14.95
CA PRO A 128 -8.33 4.80 -14.32
C PRO A 128 -9.52 4.01 -13.78
N GLY A 129 -9.78 4.15 -12.48
CA GLY A 129 -10.89 3.50 -11.77
C GLY A 129 -10.50 2.26 -10.98
N GLU A 130 -9.28 1.76 -11.15
CA GLU A 130 -8.70 0.70 -10.30
C GLU A 130 -7.94 1.31 -9.11
N PRO A 131 -7.81 0.61 -7.97
CA PRO A 131 -6.95 1.03 -6.86
C PRO A 131 -5.47 1.05 -7.28
N TYR A 132 -4.66 1.89 -6.62
CA TYR A 132 -3.20 1.85 -6.78
C TYR A 132 -2.59 0.59 -6.14
N SER A 133 -1.35 0.24 -6.51
CA SER A 133 -0.68 -0.98 -6.00
C SER A 133 -0.61 -1.05 -4.47
N TRP A 134 -0.44 0.09 -3.79
CA TRP A 134 -0.38 0.14 -2.32
C TRP A 134 -1.76 0.04 -1.65
N GLU A 135 -2.85 0.13 -2.42
CA GLU A 135 -4.24 0.01 -1.96
C GLU A 135 -4.82 -1.39 -2.27
N ALA A 136 -4.28 -2.06 -3.28
CA ALA A 136 -4.80 -3.32 -3.83
C ALA A 136 -4.20 -4.60 -3.19
N LEU A 137 -3.63 -4.51 -1.99
CA LEU A 137 -2.95 -5.63 -1.34
C LEU A 137 -3.94 -6.69 -0.84
N GLU A 138 -3.56 -7.97 -0.93
CA GLU A 138 -4.37 -9.09 -0.43
C GLU A 138 -4.17 -9.34 1.08
N SER A 139 -5.12 -10.06 1.69
CA SER A 139 -5.03 -10.49 3.09
C SER A 139 -3.78 -11.33 3.35
N GLY A 140 -2.78 -10.75 4.03
CA GLY A 140 -1.52 -11.43 4.37
C GLY A 140 -0.27 -10.70 3.85
N ASP A 141 -0.42 -9.78 2.90
CA ASP A 141 0.68 -9.02 2.30
C ASP A 141 0.98 -7.70 3.01
N TYR A 142 0.18 -7.33 4.02
CA TYR A 142 0.23 -6.02 4.66
C TYR A 142 1.40 -5.91 5.66
N ASN A 143 2.44 -5.13 5.31
CA ASN A 143 3.43 -4.66 6.29
C ASN A 143 3.00 -3.36 7.00
N PHE A 144 2.02 -2.66 6.41
CA PHE A 144 1.42 -1.44 6.95
C PHE A 144 -0.05 -1.71 7.27
N THR A 145 -0.59 -0.98 8.26
CA THR A 145 -2.02 -1.04 8.51
C THR A 145 -2.78 -0.42 7.32
N PRO A 146 -3.92 -0.99 6.92
CA PRO A 146 -4.61 -0.60 5.67
C PRO A 146 -5.16 0.84 5.67
N ASP A 147 -5.18 1.51 6.83
CA ASP A 147 -5.55 2.91 7.00
C ASP A 147 -4.39 3.88 6.71
N ILE A 148 -3.15 3.40 6.61
CA ILE A 148 -1.99 4.23 6.30
C ILE A 148 -1.94 4.50 4.79
N THR A 149 -2.17 5.76 4.41
CA THR A 149 -1.96 6.25 3.04
C THR A 149 -0.54 6.84 2.90
N PRO A 150 0.01 6.93 1.67
CA PRO A 150 1.30 7.60 1.42
C PRO A 150 1.37 9.02 2.00
N LEU A 151 0.28 9.79 1.86
CA LEU A 151 0.20 11.15 2.38
C LEU A 151 0.22 11.18 3.91
N ILE A 152 -0.54 10.29 4.57
CA ILE A 152 -0.51 10.16 6.04
C ILE A 152 0.89 9.79 6.53
N LEU A 153 1.53 8.80 5.90
CA LEU A 153 2.86 8.34 6.29
C LEU A 153 3.93 9.43 6.13
N ALA A 154 3.96 10.13 4.98
CA ALA A 154 4.89 11.23 4.75
C ALA A 154 4.74 12.36 5.78
N ALA A 155 3.50 12.59 6.20
CA ALA A 155 3.17 13.57 7.20
C ALA A 155 3.62 13.15 8.61
N HIS A 156 3.50 11.86 8.97
CA HIS A 156 4.09 11.31 10.21
C HIS A 156 5.62 11.42 10.22
N LYS A 157 6.25 11.30 9.05
CA LYS A 157 7.70 11.45 8.87
C LYS A 157 8.16 12.90 8.87
N ASN A 158 7.23 13.87 8.81
CA ASN A 158 7.52 15.30 8.71
C ASN A 158 8.49 15.65 7.56
N ASN A 159 8.41 14.90 6.45
CA ASN A 159 9.23 15.13 5.27
C ASN A 159 8.47 16.02 4.28
N TYR A 160 8.81 17.32 4.28
CA TYR A 160 8.14 18.34 3.46
C TYR A 160 8.34 18.14 1.95
N GLU A 161 9.44 17.53 1.54
CA GLU A 161 9.74 17.29 0.13
C GLU A 161 8.82 16.22 -0.44
N ILE A 162 8.72 15.07 0.24
CA ILE A 162 7.79 13.99 -0.10
C ILE A 162 6.34 14.48 -0.04
N LEU A 163 5.98 15.25 1.01
CA LEU A 163 4.64 15.85 1.11
C LEU A 163 4.31 16.72 -0.10
N LYS A 164 5.24 17.57 -0.52
CA LYS A 164 5.06 18.43 -1.68
C LYS A 164 4.91 17.61 -2.96
N ILE A 165 5.76 16.60 -3.18
CA ILE A 165 5.69 15.69 -4.32
C ILE A 165 4.30 15.03 -4.42
N LEU A 166 3.76 14.54 -3.30
CA LEU A 166 2.45 13.89 -3.25
C LEU A 166 1.30 14.88 -3.50
N LEU A 167 1.37 16.08 -2.91
CA LEU A 167 0.34 17.11 -3.08
C LEU A 167 0.32 17.72 -4.49
N ASP A 168 1.49 17.94 -5.08
CA ASP A 168 1.61 18.45 -6.46
C ASP A 168 1.02 17.44 -7.47
N ARG A 169 1.03 16.15 -7.14
CA ARG A 169 0.37 15.06 -7.89
C ARG A 169 -1.10 14.83 -7.52
N GLY A 170 -1.67 15.67 -6.66
CA GLY A 170 -3.10 15.66 -6.34
C GLY A 170 -3.52 14.68 -5.24
N ALA A 171 -2.60 14.17 -4.41
CA ALA A 171 -2.96 13.35 -3.27
C ALA A 171 -3.87 14.12 -2.29
N THR A 172 -4.95 13.49 -1.83
CA THR A 172 -5.91 14.08 -0.89
C THR A 172 -6.03 13.24 0.37
N LEU A 173 -6.28 13.90 1.52
CA LEU A 173 -6.62 13.18 2.75
C LEU A 173 -8.01 12.51 2.63
N PRO A 174 -8.18 11.28 3.13
CA PRO A 174 -9.50 10.64 3.19
C PRO A 174 -10.45 11.48 4.04
N CYS A 175 -11.65 11.74 3.52
CA CYS A 175 -12.67 12.51 4.25
C CYS A 175 -13.18 11.65 5.43
N PRO A 176 -13.09 12.10 6.69
CA PRO A 176 -13.35 11.26 7.87
C PRO A 176 -14.84 10.93 8.13
N HIS A 177 -15.74 11.15 7.17
CA HIS A 177 -17.19 10.99 7.35
C HIS A 177 -17.78 9.96 6.39
N ASP A 178 -18.72 9.16 6.91
CA ASP A 178 -19.42 8.03 6.25
C ASP A 178 -19.98 8.38 4.85
N ALA A 179 -19.91 7.42 3.92
CA ALA A 179 -20.06 7.53 2.45
C ALA A 179 -21.44 7.98 1.92
N ARG A 180 -22.27 8.63 2.73
CA ARG A 180 -23.60 9.16 2.38
C ARG A 180 -23.68 10.68 2.27
N VAL A 181 -22.58 11.40 2.54
CA VAL A 181 -22.52 12.85 2.33
C VAL A 181 -21.99 13.12 0.92
N SER A 182 -22.85 13.68 0.08
CA SER A 182 -22.55 14.06 -1.31
C SER A 182 -21.19 14.75 -1.43
N GLN A 183 -20.43 14.39 -2.47
CA GLN A 183 -19.08 14.89 -2.85
C GLN A 183 -18.93 16.43 -2.89
N ASN A 184 -20.03 17.18 -2.77
CA ASN A 184 -20.05 18.64 -2.76
C ASN A 184 -19.82 19.29 -1.37
N TYR A 185 -19.84 18.52 -0.27
CA TYR A 185 -19.68 19.08 1.09
C TYR A 185 -18.26 18.95 1.69
N CYS A 186 -17.38 18.12 1.13
CA CYS A 186 -16.01 17.97 1.66
C CYS A 186 -15.11 19.19 1.31
N LYS A 187 -15.58 20.14 0.48
CA LYS A 187 -14.86 21.40 0.17
C LYS A 187 -15.02 22.50 1.23
N SER A 188 -15.95 22.38 2.17
CA SER A 188 -16.26 23.47 3.12
C SER A 188 -16.07 23.12 4.60
N PHE A 189 -15.48 21.97 4.94
CA PHE A 189 -15.42 21.49 6.33
C PHE A 189 -13.98 21.35 6.86
N TYR A 190 -13.24 22.47 6.89
CA TYR A 190 -12.13 22.66 7.84
C TYR A 190 -12.62 23.30 9.14
N GLY A 191 -13.87 23.03 9.51
CA GLY A 191 -14.55 23.65 10.65
C GLY A 191 -15.04 22.57 11.63
N GLY A 192 -14.11 22.01 12.40
CA GLY A 192 -14.44 21.20 13.57
C GLY A 192 -14.33 19.70 13.33
N ILE A 193 -13.18 19.13 13.68
CA ILE A 193 -13.08 17.74 14.13
C ILE A 193 -12.17 17.72 15.35
N GLU A 194 -12.70 17.21 16.47
CA GLU A 194 -11.91 16.70 17.59
C GLU A 194 -11.23 15.40 17.13
N MET A 195 -9.92 15.46 16.91
CA MET A 195 -9.10 14.32 16.48
C MET A 195 -8.21 13.89 17.66
N GLU A 196 -8.66 12.95 18.46
CA GLU A 196 -7.90 12.45 19.63
C GLU A 196 -6.81 11.43 19.25
N ILE A 197 -6.46 11.28 17.96
CA ILE A 197 -5.35 10.40 17.50
C ILE A 197 -4.42 11.12 16.50
N LEU A 198 -4.49 12.45 16.38
CA LEU A 198 -3.48 13.22 15.66
C LEU A 198 -2.81 14.16 16.65
N ASN A 199 -1.54 13.88 16.95
CA ASN A 199 -0.71 14.70 17.83
C ASN A 199 -0.94 16.18 17.53
N GLN A 200 -1.28 16.98 18.54
CA GLN A 200 -1.66 18.41 18.41
C GLN A 200 -0.68 19.21 17.53
N LYS A 201 0.60 18.81 17.55
CA LYS A 201 1.66 19.35 16.72
C LYS A 201 1.42 19.13 15.22
N PHE A 202 1.03 17.92 14.82
CA PHE A 202 0.71 17.58 13.43
C PHE A 202 -0.45 18.40 12.88
N LEU A 203 -1.51 18.55 13.68
CA LEU A 203 -2.66 19.36 13.30
C LEU A 203 -2.30 20.85 13.18
N ASN A 204 -1.40 21.33 14.03
CA ASN A 204 -0.92 22.71 13.98
C ASN A 204 0.03 22.94 12.80
N ASP A 205 0.96 22.01 12.53
CA ASP A 205 1.89 22.08 11.41
C ASP A 205 1.15 21.93 10.07
N PHE A 206 0.13 21.07 9.99
CA PHE A 206 -0.73 20.93 8.82
C PHE A 206 -1.67 22.15 8.65
N LYS A 207 -2.17 22.74 9.74
CA LYS A 207 -2.95 24.01 9.68
C LYS A 207 -2.08 25.19 9.25
N GLU A 208 -0.85 25.31 9.78
CA GLU A 208 0.17 26.27 9.33
C GLU A 208 0.50 26.05 7.85
N PHE A 209 0.72 24.80 7.44
CA PHE A 209 0.98 24.42 6.05
C PHE A 209 -0.18 24.81 5.13
N ALA A 210 -1.43 24.46 5.47
CA ALA A 210 -2.60 24.85 4.70
C ALA A 210 -2.79 26.39 4.64
N LEU A 211 -2.43 27.11 5.70
CA LEU A 211 -2.48 28.57 5.75
C LEU A 211 -1.39 29.21 4.88
N GLN A 212 -0.15 28.69 4.94
CA GLN A 212 0.98 29.17 4.13
C GLN A 212 0.80 28.85 2.64
N PHE A 213 0.29 27.65 2.30
CA PHE A 213 0.00 27.27 0.91
C PHE A 213 -1.13 28.13 0.33
N LYS A 214 -2.18 28.44 1.11
CA LYS A 214 -3.25 29.37 0.72
C LYS A 214 -2.71 30.80 0.50
N LEU A 215 -1.74 31.24 1.29
CA LEU A 215 -1.08 32.54 1.13
C LEU A 215 -0.13 32.59 -0.07
N GLN A 216 0.51 31.49 -0.45
CA GLN A 216 1.36 31.41 -1.65
C GLN A 216 0.54 31.41 -2.94
N LEU A 217 -0.58 30.67 -3.00
CA LEU A 217 -1.46 30.67 -4.18
C LEU A 217 -2.10 32.04 -4.45
N ILE A 218 -2.37 32.83 -3.41
CA ILE A 218 -2.86 34.22 -3.55
C ILE A 218 -1.78 35.14 -4.14
N LYS A 219 -0.49 34.85 -3.95
CA LYS A 219 0.63 35.67 -4.46
C LYS A 219 1.04 35.35 -5.90
N VAL A 220 0.73 34.16 -6.41
CA VAL A 220 1.06 33.74 -7.79
C VAL A 220 -0.06 34.13 -8.78
N GLY A 221 -1.23 34.53 -8.28
CA GLY A 221 -2.39 34.97 -9.06
C GLY A 221 -2.54 36.49 -9.26
N GLN A 222 -1.49 37.29 -9.08
CA GLN A 222 -1.46 38.74 -9.36
C GLN A 222 -0.31 39.12 -10.28
#